data_AF-A0A2D5RXI4-F1
#
_entry.id   AF-A0A2D5RXI4-F1
#
_cell.length_a   1.000
_cell.length_b   1.000
_cell.length_c   1.000
_cell.angle_alpha   90.00
_cell.angle_beta   90.00
_cell.angle_gamma   90.00
#
_symmetry.space_group_name_H-M   'P 1'
#
loop_
_entity.id
_entity.type
_entity.pdbx_description
1 polymer ?
#
loop_
_entity_poly.entity_id
_entity_poly.type
_entity_poly.pdbx_seq_one_letter_code
_entity_poly.pdbx_strand_id
1 'polypeptide(L)'
;MMQTFSDLAERSHLLWLQRDRFSSSDYITLTQLQQHDNRLLQSVRLCQRYLSQQLDLPLWLQALLDNRVAELDSLLALPLTLSAQVLLAELWLALQQKTKAHYFEQYCRSEQSLLLCLLADKPAASRLFDVMQSFDRRSAVQLAGQCGLTTQRAALLKQTTDHTLGAARLAELNYALYLLGQHSDEFELVLQLHNAECLTTRQLQLLLLGACTERKIRIVNALCSSDTALAVNAMGFSGLAKFCPVLLEITQEPAHRVAAQSALITMLGALAADNLQTELAADRQRLPADTTEPMLGGQLLNSLDFAACWASGNQYQRFAAAALRVLQTPGLALAEPNNWQGGLWPVA
;
A
#
# COMPACT_ATOMS: atom_id res chain seq x y z
N MET A 1 -22.82 18.13 29.73
CA MET A 1 -23.49 18.28 28.43
C MET A 1 -23.86 16.89 27.93
N MET A 2 -25.13 16.66 27.58
CA MET A 2 -25.60 15.38 27.06
C MET A 2 -25.25 15.34 25.57
N GLN A 3 -24.38 14.41 25.15
CA GLN A 3 -24.07 14.23 23.72
C GLN A 3 -25.33 13.76 22.98
N THR A 4 -25.69 14.44 21.89
CA THR A 4 -26.78 14.01 21.03
C THR A 4 -26.27 12.96 20.02
N PHE A 5 -27.18 12.16 19.45
CA PHE A 5 -26.79 11.22 18.39
C PHE A 5 -26.23 11.94 17.17
N SER A 6 -26.72 13.13 16.84
CA SER A 6 -26.18 13.96 15.76
C SER A 6 -24.69 14.25 15.98
N ASP A 7 -24.31 14.62 17.21
CA ASP A 7 -22.91 14.87 17.56
C ASP A 7 -22.03 13.61 17.40
N LEU A 8 -22.59 12.43 17.70
CA LEU A 8 -21.89 11.14 17.54
C LEU A 8 -21.72 10.76 16.06
N ALA A 9 -22.75 10.99 15.25
CA ALA A 9 -22.72 10.74 13.81
C ALA A 9 -21.70 11.66 13.11
N GLU A 10 -21.75 12.96 13.41
CA GLU A 10 -20.78 13.94 12.89
C GLU A 10 -19.36 13.57 13.30
N ARG A 11 -19.13 13.26 14.58
CA ARG A 11 -17.83 12.82 15.07
C ARG A 11 -17.32 11.57 14.34
N SER A 12 -18.18 10.58 14.13
CA SER A 12 -17.82 9.35 13.41
C SER A 12 -17.45 9.65 11.96
N HIS A 13 -18.15 10.59 11.32
CA HIS A 13 -17.83 11.04 9.98
C HIS A 13 -16.50 11.79 9.90
N LEU A 14 -16.23 12.70 10.83
CA LEU A 14 -14.93 13.38 10.90
C LEU A 14 -13.78 12.40 11.13
N LEU A 15 -13.97 11.40 11.99
CA LEU A 15 -12.98 10.35 12.19
C LEU A 15 -12.76 9.56 10.89
N TRP A 16 -13.81 9.16 10.17
CA TRP A 16 -13.68 8.50 8.87
C TRP A 16 -12.86 9.33 7.87
N LEU A 17 -13.19 10.62 7.70
CA LEU A 17 -12.46 11.52 6.82
C LEU A 17 -11.00 11.72 7.23
N GLN A 18 -10.72 11.76 8.54
CA GLN A 18 -9.36 11.80 9.05
C GLN A 18 -8.59 10.52 8.74
N ARG A 19 -9.24 9.35 8.87
CA ARG A 19 -8.58 8.06 8.62
C ARG A 19 -8.12 7.93 7.17
N ASP A 20 -8.94 8.41 6.24
CA ASP A 20 -8.61 8.45 4.82
C ASP A 20 -7.34 9.29 4.57
N ARG A 21 -7.27 10.49 5.16
CA ARG A 21 -6.08 11.36 5.09
C ARG A 21 -4.85 10.81 5.80
N PHE A 22 -5.04 10.08 6.91
CA PHE A 22 -3.94 9.48 7.66
C PHE A 22 -3.27 8.35 6.90
N SER A 23 -4.02 7.62 6.07
CA SER A 23 -3.46 6.56 5.22
C SER A 23 -2.39 7.09 4.28
N SER A 24 -2.52 8.34 3.83
CA SER A 24 -1.58 8.99 2.92
C SER A 24 -0.55 9.89 3.61
N SER A 25 -0.54 9.95 4.95
CA SER A 25 0.27 10.93 5.68
C SER A 25 1.70 10.47 5.89
N ASP A 26 2.63 11.40 5.65
CA ASP A 26 4.07 11.22 5.86
C ASP A 26 4.50 11.28 7.34
N TYR A 27 3.61 11.71 8.23
CA TYR A 27 3.91 11.96 9.65
C TYR A 27 3.13 11.06 10.60
N ILE A 28 2.24 10.20 10.09
CA ILE A 28 1.44 9.30 10.91
C ILE A 28 2.18 7.98 11.12
N THR A 29 2.47 7.70 12.39
CA THR A 29 3.03 6.42 12.85
C THR A 29 1.96 5.33 12.92
N LEU A 30 2.38 4.06 12.96
CA LEU A 30 1.48 2.91 13.14
C LEU A 30 0.64 3.05 14.42
N THR A 31 1.26 3.40 15.54
CA THR A 31 0.56 3.56 16.83
C THR A 31 -0.52 4.63 16.77
N GLN A 32 -0.25 5.77 16.14
CA GLN A 32 -1.25 6.84 15.97
C GLN A 32 -2.41 6.38 15.08
N LEU A 33 -2.11 5.63 14.01
CA LEU A 33 -3.12 5.05 13.13
C LEU A 33 -4.02 4.06 13.87
N GLN A 34 -3.44 3.15 14.65
CA GLN A 34 -4.16 2.17 15.45
C GLN A 34 -5.03 2.83 16.53
N GLN A 35 -4.51 3.86 17.21
CA GLN A 35 -5.28 4.64 18.17
C GLN A 35 -6.46 5.33 17.50
N HIS A 36 -6.26 5.84 16.28
CA HIS A 36 -7.32 6.46 15.48
C HIS A 36 -8.39 5.44 15.06
N ASP A 37 -8.00 4.28 14.52
CA ASP A 37 -8.90 3.19 14.16
C ASP A 37 -9.74 2.73 15.35
N ASN A 38 -9.13 2.61 16.53
CA ASN A 38 -9.86 2.27 17.76
C ASN A 38 -10.86 3.35 18.18
N ARG A 39 -10.53 4.64 18.01
CA ARG A 39 -11.46 5.75 18.28
C ARG A 39 -12.64 5.74 17.31
N LEU A 40 -12.38 5.47 16.02
CA LEU A 40 -13.42 5.32 15.01
C LEU A 40 -14.36 4.16 15.35
N LEU A 41 -13.79 2.99 15.65
CA LEU A 41 -14.55 1.80 16.05
C LEU A 41 -15.45 2.10 17.27
N GLN A 42 -14.92 2.73 18.31
CA GLN A 42 -15.68 3.11 19.49
C GLN A 42 -16.81 4.10 19.17
N SER A 43 -16.54 5.09 18.32
CA SER A 43 -17.53 6.09 17.91
C SER A 43 -18.70 5.44 17.15
N VAL A 44 -18.41 4.52 16.23
CA VAL A 44 -19.44 3.79 15.48
C VAL A 44 -20.24 2.85 16.39
N ARG A 45 -19.60 2.18 17.36
CA ARG A 45 -20.32 1.37 18.38
C ARG A 45 -21.30 2.20 19.21
N LEU A 46 -20.93 3.44 19.56
CA LEU A 46 -21.85 4.35 20.23
C LEU A 46 -23.03 4.71 19.33
N CYS A 47 -22.80 4.97 18.04
CA CYS A 47 -23.89 5.19 17.08
C CYS A 47 -24.83 3.98 16.99
N GLN A 48 -24.29 2.75 16.92
CA GLN A 48 -25.11 1.52 16.94
C GLN A 48 -26.00 1.43 18.18
N ARG A 49 -25.48 1.81 19.35
CA ARG A 49 -26.23 1.76 20.62
C ARG A 49 -27.34 2.80 20.70
N TYR A 50 -27.15 3.97 20.11
CA TYR A 50 -28.07 5.10 20.21
C TYR A 50 -28.89 5.33 18.93
N LEU A 51 -28.96 4.34 18.04
CA LEU A 51 -29.65 4.42 16.76
C LEU A 51 -31.04 5.04 16.91
N SER A 52 -31.22 6.25 16.36
CA SER A 52 -32.52 6.91 16.27
C SER A 52 -33.04 6.81 14.84
N GLN A 53 -34.36 6.60 14.69
CA GLN A 53 -34.95 6.12 13.44
C GLN A 53 -34.99 7.13 12.28
N GLN A 54 -34.57 8.40 12.45
CA GLN A 54 -34.69 9.41 11.38
C GLN A 54 -33.63 10.50 11.50
N LEU A 55 -32.41 10.23 11.03
CA LEU A 55 -31.40 11.27 10.85
C LEU A 55 -30.71 11.10 9.50
N ASP A 56 -30.37 12.23 8.91
CA ASP A 56 -29.57 12.29 7.69
C ASP A 56 -28.14 11.87 8.04
N LEU A 57 -27.77 10.66 7.60
CA LEU A 57 -26.49 10.02 7.92
C LEU A 57 -25.67 9.87 6.64
N PRO A 58 -24.33 9.99 6.71
CA PRO A 58 -23.47 9.61 5.60
C PRO A 58 -23.74 8.17 5.16
N LEU A 59 -23.78 7.93 3.84
CA LEU A 59 -24.13 6.63 3.24
C LEU A 59 -23.35 5.45 3.83
N TRP A 60 -22.03 5.62 4.06
CA TRP A 60 -21.18 4.59 4.64
C TRP A 60 -21.60 4.22 6.07
N LEU A 61 -22.03 5.21 6.86
CA LEU A 61 -22.43 5.02 8.24
C LEU A 61 -23.81 4.40 8.29
N GLN A 62 -24.74 4.85 7.45
CA GLN A 62 -26.04 4.20 7.30
C GLN A 62 -25.88 2.72 6.92
N ALA A 63 -25.02 2.42 5.94
CA ALA A 63 -24.79 1.05 5.49
C ALA A 63 -24.17 0.16 6.58
N LEU A 64 -23.28 0.70 7.43
CA LEU A 64 -22.73 -0.02 8.59
C LEU A 64 -23.78 -0.25 9.68
N LEU A 65 -24.60 0.75 9.99
CA LEU A 65 -25.60 0.68 11.05
C LEU A 65 -26.76 -0.24 10.68
N ASP A 66 -27.17 -0.25 9.41
CA ASP A 66 -28.17 -1.17 8.86
C ASP A 66 -27.60 -2.57 8.54
N ASN A 67 -26.34 -2.83 8.89
CA ASN A 67 -25.59 -4.08 8.66
C ASN A 67 -25.48 -4.54 7.19
N ARG A 68 -25.92 -3.75 6.22
CA ARG A 68 -25.87 -4.11 4.79
C ARG A 68 -24.45 -4.27 4.25
N VAL A 69 -23.47 -3.61 4.88
CA VAL A 69 -22.03 -3.77 4.60
C VAL A 69 -21.52 -5.22 4.79
N ALA A 70 -22.30 -6.08 5.44
CA ALA A 70 -22.03 -7.51 5.50
C ALA A 70 -21.95 -8.16 4.10
N GLU A 71 -22.68 -7.63 3.12
CA GLU A 71 -22.77 -8.20 1.77
C GLU A 71 -21.77 -7.54 0.82
N LEU A 72 -21.02 -8.35 0.06
CA LEU A 72 -20.02 -7.87 -0.91
C LEU A 72 -20.61 -6.89 -1.94
N ASP A 73 -21.75 -7.23 -2.52
CA ASP A 73 -22.40 -6.39 -3.54
C ASP A 73 -22.85 -5.04 -2.96
N SER A 74 -23.22 -5.00 -1.68
CA SER A 74 -23.57 -3.75 -1.00
C SER A 74 -22.35 -2.86 -0.76
N LEU A 75 -21.21 -3.44 -0.41
CA LEU A 75 -19.93 -2.73 -0.28
C LEU A 75 -19.49 -2.10 -1.60
N LEU A 76 -19.52 -2.89 -2.68
CA LEU A 76 -19.08 -2.46 -4.01
C LEU A 76 -19.99 -1.40 -4.62
N ALA A 77 -21.27 -1.38 -4.25
CA ALA A 77 -22.23 -0.37 -4.69
C ALA A 77 -22.03 1.01 -4.04
N LEU A 78 -21.25 1.11 -2.95
CA LEU A 78 -20.98 2.39 -2.30
C LEU A 78 -20.05 3.26 -3.17
N PRO A 79 -20.33 4.57 -3.30
CA PRO A 79 -19.52 5.51 -4.09
C PRO A 79 -18.23 5.90 -3.34
N LEU A 80 -17.43 4.91 -3.00
CA LEU A 80 -16.18 5.02 -2.26
C LEU A 80 -15.05 4.40 -3.10
N THR A 81 -13.82 4.83 -2.84
CA THR A 81 -12.64 4.18 -3.43
C THR A 81 -12.53 2.74 -2.94
N LEU A 82 -11.86 1.88 -3.71
CA LEU A 82 -11.69 0.48 -3.33
C LEU A 82 -10.98 0.33 -1.96
N SER A 83 -9.98 1.15 -1.67
CA SER A 83 -9.30 1.17 -0.37
C SER A 83 -10.24 1.55 0.78
N ALA A 84 -11.14 2.51 0.56
CA ALA A 84 -12.17 2.87 1.52
C ALA A 84 -13.21 1.76 1.70
N GLN A 85 -13.57 1.04 0.64
CA GLN A 85 -14.45 -0.14 0.73
C GLN A 85 -13.79 -1.28 1.54
N VAL A 86 -12.50 -1.54 1.36
CA VAL A 86 -11.73 -2.50 2.17
C VAL A 86 -11.73 -2.09 3.65
N LEU A 87 -11.42 -0.82 3.94
CA LEU A 87 -11.44 -0.31 5.30
C LEU A 87 -12.81 -0.45 5.96
N LEU A 88 -13.88 -0.19 5.20
CA LEU A 88 -15.25 -0.32 5.68
C LEU A 88 -15.62 -1.77 5.98
N ALA A 89 -15.18 -2.70 5.14
CA ALA A 89 -15.33 -4.14 5.34
C ALA A 89 -14.59 -4.60 6.62
N GLU A 90 -13.34 -4.19 6.81
CA GLU A 90 -12.56 -4.52 8.01
C GLU A 90 -13.14 -3.89 9.28
N LEU A 91 -13.66 -2.65 9.20
CA LEU A 91 -14.39 -2.01 10.30
C LEU A 91 -15.66 -2.78 10.67
N TRP A 92 -16.43 -3.23 9.67
CA TRP A 92 -17.62 -4.06 9.92
C TRP A 92 -17.26 -5.39 10.57
N LEU A 93 -16.23 -6.07 10.10
CA LEU A 93 -15.72 -7.31 10.72
C LEU A 93 -15.33 -7.08 12.18
N ALA A 94 -14.64 -5.98 12.49
CA ALA A 94 -14.26 -5.60 13.85
C ALA A 94 -15.46 -5.22 14.74
N LEU A 95 -16.51 -4.62 14.17
CA LEU A 95 -17.76 -4.34 14.86
C LEU A 95 -18.50 -5.63 15.23
N GLN A 96 -18.60 -6.56 14.27
CA GLN A 96 -19.35 -7.82 14.41
C GLN A 96 -18.54 -8.97 15.02
N GLN A 97 -17.25 -8.75 15.33
CA GLN A 97 -16.33 -9.80 15.80
C GLN A 97 -16.24 -11.00 14.84
N LYS A 98 -16.31 -10.72 13.53
CA LYS A 98 -16.23 -11.72 12.46
C LYS A 98 -14.83 -11.74 11.83
N THR A 99 -14.53 -12.82 11.13
CA THR A 99 -13.28 -12.97 10.36
C THR A 99 -13.50 -12.66 8.88
N LYS A 100 -12.41 -12.41 8.16
CA LYS A 100 -12.45 -12.12 6.72
C LYS A 100 -13.05 -13.27 5.88
N ALA A 101 -13.09 -14.49 6.43
CA ALA A 101 -13.74 -15.66 5.82
C ALA A 101 -15.18 -15.38 5.37
N HIS A 102 -15.91 -14.54 6.11
CA HIS A 102 -17.28 -14.12 5.78
C HIS A 102 -17.43 -13.58 4.35
N TYR A 103 -16.45 -12.80 3.87
CA TYR A 103 -16.49 -12.25 2.52
C TYR A 103 -16.06 -13.27 1.46
N PHE A 104 -15.14 -14.17 1.79
CA PHE A 104 -14.65 -15.17 0.84
C PHE A 104 -15.72 -16.22 0.51
N GLU A 105 -16.61 -16.51 1.46
CA GLU A 105 -17.76 -17.41 1.26
C GLU A 105 -18.83 -16.82 0.34
N GLN A 106 -18.87 -15.50 0.18
CA GLN A 106 -19.82 -14.81 -0.71
C GLN A 106 -19.29 -14.63 -2.14
N TYR A 107 -18.02 -14.96 -2.38
CA TYR A 107 -17.38 -14.71 -3.67
C TYR A 107 -18.04 -15.52 -4.78
N CYS A 108 -18.53 -14.82 -5.80
CA CYS A 108 -19.23 -15.46 -6.91
C CYS A 108 -19.00 -14.80 -8.28
N ARG A 109 -18.39 -13.61 -8.36
CA ARG A 109 -18.23 -12.87 -9.62
C ARG A 109 -16.90 -12.14 -9.74
N SER A 110 -16.44 -11.92 -10.96
CA SER A 110 -15.15 -11.28 -11.25
C SER A 110 -15.02 -9.86 -10.69
N GLU A 111 -16.11 -9.10 -10.61
CA GLU A 111 -16.13 -7.71 -10.12
C GLU A 111 -15.72 -7.60 -8.64
N GLN A 112 -15.89 -8.68 -7.88
CA GLN A 112 -15.54 -8.75 -6.47
C GLN A 112 -14.05 -9.02 -6.23
N SER A 113 -13.33 -9.49 -7.26
CA SER A 113 -12.00 -10.10 -7.10
C SER A 113 -10.97 -9.13 -6.55
N LEU A 114 -10.97 -7.87 -7.00
CA LEU A 114 -10.01 -6.86 -6.54
C LEU A 114 -10.17 -6.55 -5.05
N LEU A 115 -11.41 -6.40 -4.57
CA LEU A 115 -11.70 -6.17 -3.15
C LEU A 115 -11.20 -7.36 -2.31
N LEU A 116 -11.45 -8.57 -2.79
CA LEU A 116 -11.01 -9.79 -2.09
C LEU A 116 -9.50 -9.96 -2.08
N CYS A 117 -8.79 -9.58 -3.14
CA CYS A 117 -7.32 -9.59 -3.16
C CYS A 117 -6.74 -8.71 -2.06
N LEU A 118 -7.32 -7.53 -1.84
CA LEU A 118 -6.89 -6.60 -0.79
C LEU A 118 -7.26 -7.07 0.63
N LEU A 119 -8.37 -7.81 0.77
CA LEU A 119 -8.79 -8.36 2.05
C LEU A 119 -8.04 -9.64 2.42
N ALA A 120 -7.68 -10.47 1.45
CA ALA A 120 -7.18 -11.82 1.67
C ALA A 120 -5.96 -11.87 2.61
N ASP A 121 -6.03 -12.78 3.58
CA ASP A 121 -4.84 -13.30 4.24
C ASP A 121 -4.33 -14.54 3.49
N LYS A 122 -3.13 -15.00 3.82
CA LYS A 122 -2.52 -16.15 3.14
C LYS A 122 -3.39 -17.42 3.15
N PRO A 123 -4.04 -17.81 4.27
CA PRO A 123 -4.97 -18.95 4.28
C PRO A 123 -6.18 -18.76 3.35
N ALA A 124 -6.79 -17.59 3.33
CA ALA A 124 -7.88 -17.28 2.42
C ALA A 124 -7.44 -17.26 0.96
N ALA A 125 -6.30 -16.65 0.68
CA ALA A 125 -5.73 -16.56 -0.65
C ALA A 125 -5.51 -17.94 -1.27
N SER A 126 -5.00 -18.90 -0.49
CA SER A 126 -4.82 -20.28 -0.95
C SER A 126 -6.14 -20.96 -1.34
N ARG A 127 -7.26 -20.62 -0.69
CA ARG A 127 -8.59 -21.16 -1.04
C ARG A 127 -9.21 -20.47 -2.24
N LEU A 128 -9.01 -19.15 -2.34
CA LEU A 128 -9.56 -18.33 -3.40
C LEU A 128 -8.83 -18.51 -4.74
N PHE A 129 -7.54 -18.86 -4.72
CA PHE A 129 -6.71 -18.93 -5.92
C PHE A 129 -7.33 -19.75 -7.05
N ASP A 130 -7.74 -21.00 -6.77
CA ASP A 130 -8.29 -21.90 -7.78
C ASP A 130 -9.62 -21.38 -8.34
N VAL A 131 -10.47 -20.84 -7.47
CA VAL A 131 -11.77 -20.26 -7.85
C VAL A 131 -11.55 -19.03 -8.72
N MET A 132 -10.70 -18.10 -8.28
CA MET A 132 -10.35 -16.90 -9.03
C MET A 132 -9.70 -17.24 -10.37
N GLN A 133 -8.90 -18.30 -10.47
CA GLN A 133 -8.29 -18.70 -11.74
C GLN A 133 -9.32 -19.02 -12.83
N SER A 134 -10.51 -19.50 -12.47
CA SER A 134 -11.60 -19.75 -13.42
C SER A 134 -12.37 -18.48 -13.85
N PHE A 135 -12.49 -17.48 -12.97
CA PHE A 135 -13.32 -16.28 -13.20
C PHE A 135 -12.51 -15.03 -13.57
N ASP A 136 -11.40 -14.80 -12.89
CA ASP A 136 -10.49 -13.68 -13.07
C ASP A 136 -9.03 -14.11 -12.80
N ARG A 137 -8.38 -14.57 -13.87
CA ARG A 137 -6.98 -15.00 -13.83
C ARG A 137 -6.03 -13.89 -13.39
N ARG A 138 -6.31 -12.62 -13.68
CA ARG A 138 -5.41 -11.52 -13.31
C ARG A 138 -5.39 -11.36 -11.80
N SER A 139 -6.56 -11.33 -11.17
CA SER A 139 -6.67 -11.27 -9.71
C SER A 139 -6.06 -12.50 -9.03
N ALA A 140 -6.25 -13.70 -9.59
CA ALA A 140 -5.62 -14.91 -9.05
C ALA A 140 -4.08 -14.82 -9.03
N VAL A 141 -3.47 -14.28 -10.09
CA VAL A 141 -2.02 -14.06 -10.19
C VAL A 141 -1.55 -13.03 -9.16
N GLN A 142 -2.25 -11.89 -9.05
CA GLN A 142 -1.92 -10.85 -8.06
C GLN A 142 -2.03 -11.38 -6.63
N LEU A 143 -3.11 -12.09 -6.33
CA LEU A 143 -3.35 -12.74 -5.04
C LEU A 143 -2.21 -13.71 -4.68
N ALA A 144 -1.78 -14.55 -5.62
CA ALA A 144 -0.71 -15.50 -5.39
C ALA A 144 0.62 -14.81 -5.05
N GLY A 145 0.99 -13.77 -5.81
CA GLY A 145 2.20 -12.99 -5.56
C GLY A 145 2.14 -12.26 -4.21
N GLN A 146 1.09 -11.46 -3.98
CA GLN A 146 0.93 -10.63 -2.79
C GLN A 146 0.82 -11.46 -1.50
N CYS A 147 0.17 -12.63 -1.54
CA CYS A 147 0.01 -13.47 -0.35
C CYS A 147 1.14 -14.52 -0.18
N GLY A 148 2.16 -14.52 -1.04
CA GLY A 148 3.29 -15.42 -0.94
C GLY A 148 2.93 -16.90 -1.12
N LEU A 149 2.06 -17.22 -2.09
CA LEU A 149 1.62 -18.59 -2.40
C LEU A 149 2.68 -19.37 -3.20
N THR A 150 3.81 -19.69 -2.57
CA THR A 150 4.96 -20.35 -3.24
C THR A 150 4.65 -21.72 -3.84
N THR A 151 3.64 -22.43 -3.31
CA THR A 151 3.14 -23.68 -3.88
C THR A 151 2.60 -23.53 -5.30
N GLN A 152 2.08 -22.36 -5.65
CA GLN A 152 1.53 -22.07 -6.98
C GLN A 152 2.57 -21.61 -8.00
N ARG A 153 3.81 -21.34 -7.57
CA ARG A 153 4.87 -20.81 -8.44
C ARG A 153 5.12 -21.66 -9.69
N ALA A 154 5.16 -22.99 -9.55
CA ALA A 154 5.39 -23.89 -10.67
C ALA A 154 4.24 -23.86 -11.70
N ALA A 155 2.99 -23.71 -11.25
CA ALA A 155 1.83 -23.58 -12.13
C ALA A 155 1.84 -22.23 -12.86
N LEU A 156 2.19 -21.15 -12.15
CA LEU A 156 2.33 -19.80 -12.72
C LEU A 156 3.47 -19.71 -13.74
N LEU A 157 4.61 -20.35 -13.49
CA LEU A 157 5.73 -20.42 -14.44
C LEU A 157 5.33 -21.08 -15.78
N LYS A 158 4.44 -22.07 -15.77
CA LYS A 158 3.95 -22.67 -17.02
C LYS A 158 3.08 -21.72 -17.84
N GLN A 159 2.50 -20.70 -17.22
CA GLN A 159 1.67 -19.71 -17.92
C GLN A 159 2.52 -18.68 -18.66
N THR A 160 3.79 -18.45 -18.29
CA THR A 160 4.63 -17.46 -18.98
C THR A 160 4.97 -17.87 -20.42
N THR A 161 4.92 -19.18 -20.72
CA THR A 161 5.11 -19.72 -22.07
C THR A 161 3.86 -19.64 -22.94
N ASP A 162 2.73 -19.20 -22.39
CA ASP A 162 1.49 -19.02 -23.15
C ASP A 162 1.55 -17.72 -23.97
N HIS A 163 1.81 -17.86 -25.27
CA HIS A 163 1.88 -16.74 -26.21
C HIS A 163 0.54 -16.02 -26.45
N THR A 164 -0.57 -16.53 -25.90
CA THR A 164 -1.89 -15.90 -26.01
C THR A 164 -2.15 -14.85 -24.92
N LEU A 165 -1.26 -14.72 -23.92
CA LEU A 165 -1.39 -13.72 -22.88
C LEU A 165 -1.07 -12.32 -23.42
N GLY A 166 -2.00 -11.37 -23.19
CA GLY A 166 -1.75 -9.95 -23.45
C GLY A 166 -0.66 -9.38 -22.55
N ALA A 167 0.00 -8.32 -23.02
CA ALA A 167 1.17 -7.72 -22.37
C ALA A 167 0.97 -7.39 -20.88
N ALA A 168 -0.15 -6.78 -20.51
CA ALA A 168 -0.46 -6.43 -19.11
C ALA A 168 -0.57 -7.67 -18.20
N ARG A 169 -1.16 -8.77 -18.69
CA ARG A 169 -1.28 -10.01 -17.91
C ARG A 169 0.08 -10.68 -17.74
N LEU A 170 0.90 -10.67 -18.79
CA LEU A 170 2.25 -11.22 -18.73
C LEU A 170 3.14 -10.42 -17.75
N ALA A 171 3.05 -9.08 -17.78
CA ALA A 171 3.79 -8.23 -16.86
C ALA A 171 3.41 -8.46 -15.39
N GLU A 172 2.11 -8.56 -15.09
CA GLU A 172 1.60 -8.88 -13.74
C GLU A 172 2.00 -10.30 -13.29
N LEU A 173 2.01 -11.26 -14.22
CA LEU A 173 2.48 -12.63 -13.95
C LEU A 173 3.97 -12.66 -13.60
N ASN A 174 4.80 -11.96 -14.37
CA ASN A 174 6.23 -11.87 -14.09
C ASN A 174 6.49 -11.15 -12.75
N TYR A 175 5.69 -10.11 -12.43
CA TYR A 175 5.75 -9.44 -11.13
C TYR A 175 5.35 -10.37 -9.97
N ALA A 176 4.26 -11.13 -10.12
CA ALA A 176 3.85 -12.10 -9.11
C ALA A 176 4.92 -13.19 -8.91
N LEU A 177 5.53 -13.68 -9.98
CA LEU A 177 6.63 -14.65 -9.91
C LEU A 177 7.86 -14.07 -9.19
N TYR A 178 8.18 -12.80 -9.44
CA TYR A 178 9.25 -12.09 -8.73
C TYR A 178 9.02 -12.09 -7.21
N LEU A 179 7.81 -11.76 -6.75
CA LEU A 179 7.44 -11.84 -5.32
C LEU A 179 7.54 -13.26 -4.74
N LEU A 180 7.33 -14.28 -5.56
CA LEU A 180 7.49 -15.70 -5.21
C LEU A 180 8.95 -16.19 -5.29
N GLY A 181 9.90 -15.27 -5.44
CA GLY A 181 11.34 -15.54 -5.44
C GLY A 181 11.88 -16.04 -6.78
N GLN A 182 11.16 -15.85 -7.89
CA GLN A 182 11.72 -16.09 -9.22
C GLN A 182 12.70 -14.97 -9.57
N HIS A 183 13.95 -15.34 -9.85
CA HIS A 183 14.95 -14.36 -10.28
C HIS A 183 14.52 -13.71 -11.60
N SER A 184 14.48 -12.39 -11.63
CA SER A 184 14.10 -11.55 -12.77
C SER A 184 14.93 -10.28 -12.75
N ASP A 185 15.15 -9.65 -13.91
CA ASP A 185 15.77 -8.33 -13.94
C ASP A 185 14.72 -7.26 -13.59
N GLU A 186 14.93 -6.54 -12.48
CA GLU A 186 13.99 -5.53 -12.01
C GLU A 186 13.78 -4.40 -13.02
N PHE A 187 14.80 -4.04 -13.81
CA PHE A 187 14.67 -3.00 -14.83
C PHE A 187 13.75 -3.45 -15.96
N GLU A 188 13.91 -4.68 -16.45
CA GLU A 188 13.02 -5.22 -17.48
C GLU A 188 11.57 -5.32 -16.99
N LEU A 189 11.39 -5.72 -15.73
CA LEU A 189 10.06 -5.85 -15.16
C LEU A 189 9.37 -4.50 -14.99
N VAL A 190 10.09 -3.47 -14.56
CA VAL A 190 9.56 -2.09 -14.53
C VAL A 190 9.16 -1.63 -15.93
N LEU A 191 9.97 -1.88 -16.96
CA LEU A 191 9.63 -1.52 -18.34
C LEU A 191 8.40 -2.28 -18.84
N GLN A 192 8.29 -3.58 -18.56
CA GLN A 192 7.13 -4.39 -18.94
C GLN A 192 5.85 -3.84 -18.31
N LEU A 193 5.87 -3.56 -17.00
CA LEU A 193 4.72 -3.01 -16.27
C LEU A 193 4.38 -1.59 -16.75
N HIS A 194 5.39 -0.75 -17.00
CA HIS A 194 5.20 0.63 -17.45
C HIS A 194 4.61 0.67 -18.87
N ASN A 195 5.19 -0.08 -19.81
CA ASN A 195 4.72 -0.14 -21.20
C ASN A 195 3.34 -0.77 -21.33
N ALA A 196 2.94 -1.61 -20.37
CA ALA A 196 1.62 -2.20 -20.31
C ALA A 196 0.61 -1.38 -19.47
N GLU A 197 0.99 -0.16 -19.06
CA GLU A 197 0.18 0.77 -18.27
C GLU A 197 -0.38 0.18 -16.97
N CYS A 198 0.34 -0.78 -16.37
CA CYS A 198 -0.05 -1.44 -15.13
C CYS A 198 0.92 -1.20 -13.97
N LEU A 199 2.00 -0.43 -14.18
CA LEU A 199 2.95 -0.09 -13.12
C LEU A 199 2.30 0.82 -12.05
N THR A 200 2.15 0.27 -10.85
CA THR A 200 1.72 1.02 -9.67
C THR A 200 2.91 1.56 -8.88
N THR A 201 2.68 2.60 -8.09
CA THR A 201 3.68 3.17 -7.16
C THR A 201 4.26 2.13 -6.20
N ARG A 202 3.44 1.19 -5.70
CA ARG A 202 3.89 0.12 -4.79
C ARG A 202 4.76 -0.93 -5.50
N GLN A 203 4.40 -1.32 -6.72
CA GLN A 203 5.23 -2.20 -7.55
C GLN A 203 6.59 -1.55 -7.85
N LEU A 204 6.59 -0.27 -8.24
CA LEU A 204 7.83 0.49 -8.47
C LEU A 204 8.69 0.55 -7.22
N GLN A 205 8.09 0.86 -6.05
CA GLN A 205 8.80 0.91 -4.78
C GLN A 205 9.47 -0.44 -4.47
N LEU A 206 8.72 -1.54 -4.59
CA LEU A 206 9.22 -2.88 -4.31
C LEU A 206 10.35 -3.30 -5.25
N LEU A 207 10.21 -3.04 -6.56
CA LEU A 207 11.22 -3.38 -7.55
C LEU A 207 12.50 -2.57 -7.38
N LEU A 208 12.39 -1.29 -7.03
CA LEU A 208 13.55 -0.49 -6.70
C LEU A 208 14.26 -1.00 -5.45
N LEU A 209 13.54 -1.44 -4.42
CA LEU A 209 14.15 -2.00 -3.22
C LEU A 209 14.94 -3.28 -3.47
N GLY A 210 14.50 -4.13 -4.41
CA GLY A 210 15.23 -5.33 -4.82
C GLY A 210 16.36 -5.10 -5.83
N ALA A 211 16.33 -3.98 -6.55
CA ALA A 211 17.33 -3.66 -7.57
C ALA A 211 18.70 -3.26 -6.98
N CYS A 212 19.78 -3.63 -7.66
CA CYS A 212 21.12 -3.10 -7.37
C CYS A 212 21.20 -1.60 -7.75
N THR A 213 22.23 -0.90 -7.23
CA THR A 213 22.42 0.54 -7.47
C THR A 213 22.43 0.90 -8.96
N GLU A 214 23.10 0.13 -9.80
CA GLU A 214 23.13 0.37 -11.25
C GLU A 214 21.74 0.27 -11.88
N ARG A 215 20.97 -0.79 -11.54
CA ARG A 215 19.60 -0.98 -12.02
C ARG A 215 18.67 0.13 -11.53
N LYS A 216 18.76 0.55 -10.27
CA LYS A 216 17.99 1.69 -9.73
C LYS A 216 18.19 2.95 -10.58
N ILE A 217 19.43 3.25 -10.95
CA ILE A 217 19.76 4.41 -11.79
C ILE A 217 19.16 4.28 -13.18
N ARG A 218 19.28 3.08 -13.79
CA ARG A 218 18.69 2.82 -15.11
C ARG A 218 17.16 2.97 -15.10
N ILE A 219 16.49 2.46 -14.05
CA ILE A 219 15.04 2.61 -13.85
C ILE A 219 14.66 4.09 -13.78
N VAL A 220 15.31 4.87 -12.90
CA VAL A 220 15.04 6.31 -12.73
C VAL A 220 15.22 7.04 -14.06
N ASN A 221 16.33 6.81 -14.76
CA ASN A 221 16.62 7.48 -16.04
C ASN A 221 15.60 7.14 -17.15
N ALA A 222 15.14 5.88 -17.20
CA ALA A 222 14.11 5.49 -18.14
C ALA A 222 12.78 6.21 -17.87
N LEU A 223 12.38 6.29 -16.59
CA LEU A 223 11.15 6.99 -16.19
C LEU A 223 11.24 8.51 -16.38
N CYS A 224 12.41 9.13 -16.18
CA CYS A 224 12.58 10.57 -16.45
C CYS A 224 12.21 10.97 -17.89
N SER A 225 12.32 10.05 -18.84
CA SER A 225 12.03 10.31 -20.26
C SER A 225 10.55 10.17 -20.61
N SER A 226 9.73 9.54 -19.75
CA SER A 226 8.33 9.22 -20.05
C SER A 226 7.33 9.79 -19.03
N ASP A 227 7.68 9.79 -17.74
CA ASP A 227 6.80 10.20 -16.65
C ASP A 227 7.61 10.80 -15.48
N THR A 228 7.63 12.13 -15.40
CA THR A 228 8.32 12.87 -14.35
C THR A 228 7.80 12.55 -12.95
N ALA A 229 6.50 12.29 -12.78
CA ALA A 229 5.92 12.01 -11.47
C ALA A 229 6.39 10.64 -10.95
N LEU A 230 6.38 9.62 -11.83
CA LEU A 230 6.96 8.31 -11.51
C LEU A 230 8.47 8.38 -11.30
N ALA A 231 9.19 9.22 -12.06
CA ALA A 231 10.62 9.42 -11.88
C ALA A 231 10.96 10.00 -10.50
N VAL A 232 10.21 11.01 -10.03
CA VAL A 232 10.38 11.60 -8.69
C VAL A 232 10.13 10.54 -7.60
N ASN A 233 9.06 9.75 -7.74
CA ASN A 233 8.80 8.64 -6.83
C ASN A 233 9.93 7.59 -6.87
N ALA A 234 10.45 7.28 -8.06
CA ALA A 234 11.56 6.34 -8.23
C ALA A 234 12.84 6.83 -7.54
N MET A 235 13.14 8.13 -7.62
CA MET A 235 14.27 8.72 -6.89
C MET A 235 14.11 8.51 -5.38
N GLY A 236 12.93 8.81 -4.82
CA GLY A 236 12.63 8.59 -3.41
C GLY A 236 12.72 7.12 -2.98
N PHE A 237 12.08 6.22 -3.73
CA PHE A 237 12.06 4.78 -3.43
C PHE A 237 13.40 4.09 -3.63
N SER A 238 14.26 4.61 -4.51
CA SER A 238 15.60 4.06 -4.70
C SER A 238 16.44 4.11 -3.42
N GLY A 239 16.15 5.10 -2.55
CA GLY A 239 16.90 5.41 -1.35
C GLY A 239 18.32 5.94 -1.62
N LEU A 240 18.69 6.21 -2.88
CA LEU A 240 20.06 6.63 -3.20
C LEU A 240 20.27 8.10 -2.84
N ALA A 241 21.13 8.36 -1.86
CA ALA A 241 21.39 9.71 -1.36
C ALA A 241 21.87 10.69 -2.43
N LYS A 242 22.51 10.20 -3.51
CA LYS A 242 22.90 11.03 -4.66
C LYS A 242 21.73 11.72 -5.37
N PHE A 243 20.48 11.26 -5.18
CA PHE A 243 19.29 11.93 -5.72
C PHE A 243 18.74 13.01 -4.78
N CYS A 244 19.24 13.13 -3.53
CA CYS A 244 18.84 14.20 -2.61
C CYS A 244 18.96 15.59 -3.26
N PRO A 245 20.10 15.99 -3.86
CA PRO A 245 20.23 17.34 -4.41
C PRO A 245 19.19 17.65 -5.49
N VAL A 246 18.98 16.69 -6.41
CA VAL A 246 17.97 16.81 -7.48
C VAL A 246 16.56 16.92 -6.90
N LEU A 247 16.21 16.08 -5.93
CA LEU A 247 14.90 16.15 -5.28
C LEU A 247 14.69 17.49 -4.58
N LEU A 248 15.72 18.04 -3.93
CA LEU A 248 15.69 19.34 -3.28
C LEU A 248 15.49 20.48 -4.29
N GLU A 249 16.14 20.41 -5.46
CA GLU A 249 15.89 21.36 -6.55
C GLU A 249 14.43 21.27 -7.03
N ILE A 250 13.91 20.05 -7.25
CA ILE A 250 12.52 19.83 -7.67
C ILE A 250 11.51 20.34 -6.62
N THR A 251 11.86 20.36 -5.31
CA THR A 251 10.95 20.95 -4.31
C THR A 251 10.67 22.45 -4.53
N GLN A 252 11.55 23.15 -5.25
CA GLN A 252 11.34 24.55 -5.59
C GLN A 252 10.28 24.73 -6.70
N GLU A 253 10.07 23.71 -7.52
CA GLU A 253 9.09 23.73 -8.61
C GLU A 253 7.66 23.50 -8.09
N PRO A 254 6.72 24.44 -8.28
CA PRO A 254 5.37 24.31 -7.73
C PRO A 254 4.60 23.06 -8.19
N ALA A 255 4.83 22.60 -9.41
CA ALA A 255 4.13 21.46 -10.00
C ALA A 255 4.52 20.11 -9.37
N HIS A 256 5.77 19.98 -8.90
CA HIS A 256 6.34 18.72 -8.41
C HIS A 256 6.76 18.76 -6.94
N ARG A 257 6.59 19.90 -6.28
CA ARG A 257 6.98 20.12 -4.88
C ARG A 257 6.51 19.02 -3.93
N VAL A 258 5.21 18.71 -3.95
CA VAL A 258 4.62 17.73 -3.02
C VAL A 258 5.20 16.33 -3.24
N ALA A 259 5.40 15.93 -4.50
CA ALA A 259 5.99 14.64 -4.84
C ALA A 259 7.46 14.55 -4.41
N ALA A 260 8.24 15.61 -4.65
CA ALA A 260 9.65 15.66 -4.27
C ALA A 260 9.84 15.68 -2.74
N GLN A 261 8.97 16.40 -2.02
CA GLN A 261 8.92 16.35 -0.55
C GLN A 261 8.60 14.94 -0.06
N SER A 262 7.56 14.30 -0.60
CA SER A 262 7.18 12.92 -0.24
C SER A 262 8.32 11.92 -0.53
N ALA A 263 9.05 12.11 -1.64
CA ALA A 263 10.21 11.30 -2.00
C ALA A 263 11.37 11.47 -0.99
N LEU A 264 11.69 12.70 -0.60
CA LEU A 264 12.69 12.98 0.45
C LEU A 264 12.28 12.39 1.79
N ILE A 265 11.01 12.54 2.20
CA ILE A 265 10.49 11.99 3.45
C ILE A 265 10.53 10.45 3.43
N THR A 266 10.24 9.83 2.30
CA THR A 266 10.35 8.37 2.16
C THR A 266 11.80 7.92 2.38
N MET A 267 12.75 8.55 1.70
CA MET A 267 14.18 8.22 1.77
C MET A 267 14.81 8.51 3.14
N LEU A 268 14.55 9.69 3.71
CA LEU A 268 15.26 10.20 4.89
C LEU A 268 14.44 10.12 6.17
N GLY A 269 13.12 9.98 6.07
CA GLY A 269 12.20 10.22 7.19
C GLY A 269 11.85 11.70 7.31
N ALA A 270 10.66 11.96 7.83
CA ALA A 270 10.05 13.29 7.79
C ALA A 270 10.92 14.35 8.50
N LEU A 271 11.36 14.06 9.73
CA LEU A 271 12.19 14.99 10.50
C LEU A 271 13.55 15.28 9.83
N ALA A 272 14.18 14.27 9.24
CA ALA A 272 15.46 14.45 8.57
C ALA A 272 15.30 15.22 7.25
N ALA A 273 14.21 14.96 6.51
CA ALA A 273 13.88 15.70 5.29
C ALA A 273 13.58 17.17 5.60
N ASP A 274 12.81 17.46 6.65
CA ASP A 274 12.48 18.83 7.07
C ASP A 274 13.73 19.60 7.50
N ASN A 275 14.61 18.96 8.28
CA ASN A 275 15.90 19.54 8.66
C ASN A 275 16.75 19.83 7.41
N LEU A 276 16.85 18.90 6.47
CA LEU A 276 17.64 19.06 5.26
C LEU A 276 17.13 20.21 4.38
N GLN A 277 15.81 20.33 4.21
CA GLN A 277 15.19 21.43 3.47
C GLN A 277 15.41 22.79 4.14
N THR A 278 15.36 22.82 5.47
CA THR A 278 15.60 24.05 6.25
C THR A 278 17.07 24.46 6.21
N GLU A 279 18.00 23.51 6.32
CA GLU A 279 19.44 23.78 6.27
C GLU A 279 19.90 24.31 4.90
N LEU A 280 19.27 23.91 3.80
CA LEU A 280 19.56 24.49 2.47
C LEU A 280 19.18 25.96 2.33
N ALA A 281 18.26 26.45 3.17
CA ALA A 281 17.97 27.87 3.28
C ALA A 281 19.04 28.63 4.08
N ALA A 282 19.90 27.94 4.83
CA ALA A 282 20.87 28.51 5.76
C ALA A 282 22.35 28.29 5.38
N ASP A 283 22.74 27.16 4.79
CA ASP A 283 24.10 26.90 4.28
C ASP A 283 24.19 25.65 3.37
N ARG A 284 24.86 25.75 2.21
CA ARG A 284 24.91 24.72 1.14
C ARG A 284 25.84 23.52 1.39
N GLN A 285 26.39 23.33 2.58
CA GLN A 285 27.55 22.44 2.78
C GLN A 285 27.28 21.09 3.49
N ARG A 286 26.03 20.72 3.76
CA ARG A 286 25.69 19.45 4.45
C ARG A 286 24.76 18.53 3.66
N LEU A 287 24.89 18.53 2.33
CA LEU A 287 24.24 17.48 1.55
C LEU A 287 24.84 16.12 1.98
N PRO A 288 24.02 15.09 2.25
CA PRO A 288 24.55 13.76 2.45
C PRO A 288 25.45 13.46 1.25
N ALA A 289 26.73 13.15 1.54
CA ALA A 289 27.78 12.95 0.55
C ALA A 289 27.34 11.98 -0.56
N ASP A 290 28.10 11.93 -1.67
CA ASP A 290 28.04 11.03 -2.86
C ASP A 290 28.01 9.52 -2.51
N THR A 291 27.13 9.15 -1.60
CA THR A 291 26.92 7.82 -1.10
C THR A 291 25.96 7.15 -2.06
N THR A 292 26.48 6.09 -2.66
CA THR A 292 25.70 5.20 -3.52
C THR A 292 24.95 4.14 -2.69
N GLU A 293 25.10 4.19 -1.37
CA GLU A 293 24.43 3.28 -0.46
C GLU A 293 22.97 3.72 -0.26
N PRO A 294 22.01 2.78 -0.37
CA PRO A 294 20.61 3.09 -0.19
C PRO A 294 20.29 3.33 1.29
N MET A 295 19.48 4.37 1.51
CA MET A 295 18.99 4.78 2.82
C MET A 295 17.47 4.68 2.90
N LEU A 296 16.98 4.36 4.10
CA LEU A 296 15.57 4.45 4.45
C LEU A 296 15.45 5.03 5.86
N GLY A 297 14.70 6.11 6.02
CA GLY A 297 14.57 6.78 7.32
C GLY A 297 15.90 7.34 7.84
N GLY A 298 16.80 7.75 6.93
CA GLY A 298 18.09 8.33 7.31
C GLY A 298 19.14 7.30 7.76
N GLN A 299 18.82 6.00 7.68
CA GLN A 299 19.73 4.91 8.02
C GLN A 299 20.07 4.09 6.77
N LEU A 300 21.28 3.52 6.74
CA LEU A 300 21.69 2.59 5.69
C LEU A 300 20.83 1.31 5.77
N LEU A 301 20.42 0.78 4.62
CA LEU A 301 19.60 -0.44 4.58
C LEU A 301 20.23 -1.63 5.32
N ASN A 302 21.56 -1.76 5.30
CA ASN A 302 22.29 -2.85 5.96
C ASN A 302 22.25 -2.78 7.49
N SER A 303 21.99 -1.61 8.07
CA SER A 303 21.89 -1.40 9.51
C SER A 303 20.45 -1.23 10.00
N LEU A 304 19.47 -1.32 9.10
CA LEU A 304 18.07 -1.03 9.40
C LEU A 304 17.40 -2.22 10.09
N ASP A 305 16.79 -1.98 11.25
CA ASP A 305 15.84 -2.91 11.85
C ASP A 305 14.47 -2.74 11.18
N PHE A 306 14.08 -3.71 10.35
CA PHE A 306 12.80 -3.64 9.62
C PHE A 306 11.58 -3.66 10.53
N ALA A 307 11.62 -4.38 11.67
CA ALA A 307 10.49 -4.42 12.59
C ALA A 307 10.34 -3.08 13.34
N ALA A 308 11.45 -2.47 13.73
CA ALA A 308 11.44 -1.13 14.30
C ALA A 308 10.94 -0.10 13.28
N CYS A 309 11.42 -0.18 12.03
CA CYS A 309 10.97 0.67 10.93
C CYS A 309 9.46 0.51 10.65
N TRP A 310 8.93 -0.71 10.72
CA TRP A 310 7.50 -0.96 10.62
C TRP A 310 6.68 -0.30 11.74
N ALA A 311 7.20 -0.31 12.97
CA ALA A 311 6.49 0.24 14.12
C ALA A 311 6.47 1.77 14.15
N SER A 312 7.54 2.43 13.70
CA SER A 312 7.73 3.89 13.85
C SER A 312 7.72 4.67 12.54
N GLY A 313 7.92 4.01 11.40
CA GLY A 313 7.98 4.66 10.09
C GLY A 313 6.63 5.16 9.59
N ASN A 314 6.69 6.06 8.61
CA ASN A 314 5.51 6.46 7.85
C ASN A 314 5.05 5.34 6.90
N GLN A 315 3.91 5.49 6.22
CA GLN A 315 3.37 4.45 5.34
C GLN A 315 4.34 3.97 4.24
N TYR A 316 5.17 4.85 3.66
CA TYR A 316 6.12 4.45 2.62
C TYR A 316 7.29 3.65 3.20
N GLN A 317 7.78 4.05 4.36
CA GLN A 317 8.86 3.35 5.08
C GLN A 317 8.39 2.00 5.63
N ARG A 318 7.17 1.94 6.16
CA ARG A 318 6.54 0.70 6.61
C ARG A 318 6.39 -0.28 5.44
N PHE A 319 5.87 0.17 4.29
CA PHE A 319 5.82 -0.67 3.11
C PHE A 319 7.21 -1.12 2.67
N ALA A 320 8.21 -0.24 2.65
CA ALA A 320 9.57 -0.60 2.28
C ALA A 320 10.17 -1.68 3.20
N ALA A 321 9.96 -1.56 4.51
CA ALA A 321 10.37 -2.57 5.48
C ALA A 321 9.68 -3.93 5.22
N ALA A 322 8.37 -3.94 4.98
CA ALA A 322 7.62 -5.16 4.66
C ALA A 322 8.06 -5.77 3.33
N ALA A 323 8.26 -4.95 2.30
CA ALA A 323 8.73 -5.39 0.98
C ALA A 323 10.14 -6.00 1.05
N LEU A 324 11.09 -5.33 1.72
CA LEU A 324 12.44 -5.87 1.94
C LEU A 324 12.39 -7.22 2.68
N ARG A 325 11.50 -7.35 3.67
CA ARG A 325 11.29 -8.62 4.39
C ARG A 325 10.78 -9.73 3.47
N VAL A 326 9.82 -9.43 2.60
CA VAL A 326 9.30 -10.39 1.59
C VAL A 326 10.39 -10.78 0.59
N LEU A 327 11.18 -9.82 0.10
CA LEU A 327 12.27 -10.08 -0.85
C LEU A 327 13.36 -10.96 -0.24
N GLN A 328 13.66 -10.80 1.05
CA GLN A 328 14.60 -11.66 1.77
C GLN A 328 14.03 -13.05 2.12
N THR A 329 12.71 -13.18 2.23
CA THR A 329 12.05 -14.43 2.60
C THR A 329 10.81 -14.64 1.71
N PRO A 330 11.00 -15.13 0.47
CA PRO A 330 9.89 -15.37 -0.44
C PRO A 330 8.86 -16.32 0.16
N GLY A 331 7.58 -15.98 -0.01
CA GLY A 331 6.46 -16.73 0.56
C GLY A 331 5.85 -16.11 1.81
N LEU A 332 6.40 -15.02 2.31
CA LEU A 332 5.67 -14.13 3.22
C LEU A 332 4.61 -13.33 2.45
N ALA A 333 3.49 -13.02 3.11
CA ALA A 333 2.51 -12.12 2.54
C ALA A 333 3.04 -10.68 2.61
N LEU A 334 2.89 -9.93 1.53
CA LEU A 334 3.20 -8.50 1.47
C LEU A 334 2.18 -7.73 2.31
N ALA A 335 2.67 -7.06 3.34
CA ALA A 335 1.83 -6.27 4.22
C ALA A 335 1.55 -4.89 3.64
N GLU A 336 0.28 -4.51 3.61
CA GLU A 336 -0.16 -3.18 3.21
C GLU A 336 -0.34 -2.26 4.43
N PRO A 337 0.47 -1.20 4.59
CA PRO A 337 0.47 -0.36 5.78
C PRO A 337 -0.77 0.54 5.93
N ASN A 338 -1.63 0.55 4.90
CA ASN A 338 -2.84 1.37 4.85
C ASN A 338 -4.10 0.59 5.25
N ASN A 339 -4.00 -0.74 5.36
CA ASN A 339 -5.07 -1.61 5.85
C ASN A 339 -5.47 -1.26 7.29
N TRP A 340 -6.58 -1.84 7.75
CA TRP A 340 -7.04 -1.70 9.13
C TRP A 340 -5.93 -1.95 10.14
N GLN A 341 -5.82 -1.06 11.14
CA GLN A 341 -4.78 -1.07 12.17
C GLN A 341 -3.35 -1.00 11.63
N GLY A 342 -3.20 -0.53 10.38
CA GLY A 342 -1.92 -0.38 9.69
C GLY A 342 -1.32 -1.66 9.16
N GLY A 343 -2.10 -2.74 9.04
CA GLY A 343 -1.64 -4.04 8.55
C GLY A 343 -0.87 -4.86 9.59
N LEU A 344 -0.56 -6.11 9.25
CA LEU A 344 0.22 -7.02 10.09
C LEU A 344 1.65 -7.14 9.57
N TRP A 345 2.62 -7.05 10.47
CA TRP A 345 4.03 -7.27 10.12
C TRP A 345 4.23 -8.70 9.57
N PRO A 346 4.90 -8.88 8.42
CA PRO A 346 5.16 -10.20 7.85
C PRO A 346 6.12 -11.01 8.73
N VAL A 347 5.56 -11.99 9.45
CA VAL A 347 6.28 -12.99 10.25
C VAL A 347 6.25 -14.35 9.56
N ALA A 348 7.33 -15.12 9.72
CA ALA A 348 7.52 -16.44 9.11
C ALA A 348 6.83 -17.56 9.88
#